data_AF-A0A0F2L823-F1
#
_entry.id   AF-A0A0F2L823-F1
#
_cell.length_a   1.000
_cell.length_b   1.000
_cell.length_c   1.000
_cell.angle_alpha   90.00
_cell.angle_beta   90.00
_cell.angle_gamma   90.00
#
_symmetry.space_group_name_H-M   'P 1'
#
loop_
_entity.id
_entity.type
_entity.pdbx_description
1 polymer ?
#
loop_
_entity_poly.entity_id
_entity_poly.type
_entity_poly.pdbx_seq_one_letter_code
_entity_poly.pdbx_strand_id
1 'polypeptide(L)'
;MILWIPTIALYLASAILAALEIISLAPLARTHLGKGLIAALCLLLAVSITLTASSAYWAYMGYGPSVAAPALAAAALLLASLWRLRKFLES
;
A
#
# COMPACT_ATOMS: atom_id res chain seq x y z
N MET A 1 0.35 11.23 -18.08
CA MET A 1 -0.44 9.99 -18.14
C MET A 1 0.41 8.73 -17.92
N ILE A 2 1.51 8.53 -18.64
CA ILE A 2 2.32 7.28 -18.55
C ILE A 2 2.75 6.94 -17.11
N LEU A 3 3.17 7.92 -16.30
CA LEU A 3 3.62 7.70 -14.91
C LEU A 3 2.49 7.36 -13.92
N TRP A 4 1.24 7.71 -14.23
CA TRP A 4 0.12 7.44 -13.33
C TRP A 4 -0.27 5.96 -13.32
N ILE A 5 -0.14 5.28 -14.45
CA ILE A 5 -0.44 3.84 -14.60
C ILE A 5 0.39 2.99 -13.61
N PRO A 6 1.74 3.06 -13.60
CA PRO A 6 2.54 2.28 -12.65
C PRO A 6 2.31 2.74 -11.20
N THR A 7 2.03 4.02 -10.96
CA THR A 7 1.72 4.53 -9.60
C THR A 7 0.47 3.87 -9.03
N ILE A 8 -0.62 3.86 -9.80
CA ILE A 8 -1.90 3.22 -9.44
C ILE A 8 -1.71 1.72 -9.24
N ALA A 9 -0.97 1.05 -10.14
CA ALA A 9 -0.69 -0.38 -10.04
C ALA A 9 0.08 -0.74 -8.76
N LEU A 10 1.07 0.06 -8.37
CA LEU A 10 1.85 -0.16 -7.14
C LEU A 10 1.01 0.05 -5.87
N TYR A 11 0.16 1.07 -5.83
CA TYR A 11 -0.75 1.25 -4.69
C TYR A 11 -1.80 0.14 -4.59
N LEU A 12 -2.32 -0.35 -5.72
CA LEU A 12 -3.21 -1.52 -5.76
C LEU A 12 -2.50 -2.78 -5.25
N ALA A 13 -1.29 -3.06 -5.75
CA ALA A 13 -0.49 -4.20 -5.30
C ALA A 13 -0.22 -4.11 -3.78
N SER A 14 0.06 -2.90 -3.27
CA SER A 14 0.25 -2.66 -1.84
C SER A 14 -1.01 -2.93 -1.03
N ALA A 15 -2.18 -2.48 -1.52
CA ALA A 15 -3.46 -2.76 -0.88
C ALA A 15 -3.75 -4.28 -0.83
N ILE A 16 -3.51 -4.99 -1.94
CA ILE A 16 -3.71 -6.44 -1.99
C ILE A 16 -2.78 -7.15 -1.00
N LEU A 17 -1.49 -6.79 -0.99
CA LEU A 17 -0.54 -7.37 -0.03
C LEU A 17 -0.95 -7.09 1.42
N ALA A 18 -1.28 -5.84 1.76
CA ALA A 18 -1.72 -5.50 3.12
C ALA A 18 -2.95 -6.31 3.54
N ALA A 19 -3.93 -6.50 2.63
CA ALA A 19 -5.11 -7.32 2.90
C ALA A 19 -4.76 -8.80 3.13
N LEU A 20 -3.85 -9.37 2.33
CA LEU A 20 -3.38 -10.75 2.50
C LEU A 20 -2.64 -10.93 3.84
N GLU A 21 -1.79 -9.97 4.24
CA GLU A 21 -1.08 -10.02 5.52
C GLU A 21 -2.04 -9.92 6.71
N ILE A 22 -3.10 -9.12 6.62
CA ILE A 22 -4.14 -9.06 7.67
C ILE A 22 -4.79 -10.42 7.86
N ILE A 23 -5.12 -11.11 6.75
CA ILE A 23 -5.72 -12.45 6.79
C ILE A 23 -4.72 -13.46 7.39
N SER A 24 -3.44 -13.39 6.99
CA SER A 24 -2.37 -14.24 7.51
C SER A 24 -2.17 -14.09 9.03
N LEU A 25 -2.31 -12.87 9.54
CA LEU A 25 -2.14 -12.55 10.95
C LEU A 25 -3.41 -12.77 11.80
N ALA A 26 -4.54 -13.12 11.20
CA ALA A 26 -5.79 -13.37 11.93
C ALA A 26 -5.66 -14.36 13.10
N PRO A 27 -4.87 -15.46 13.01
CA PRO A 27 -4.65 -16.36 14.15
C PRO A 27 -3.97 -15.69 15.35
N LEU A 28 -3.14 -14.66 15.10
CA LEU A 28 -2.38 -13.92 16.11
C LEU A 28 -3.18 -12.75 16.71
N ALA A 29 -4.41 -12.49 16.26
CA ALA A 29 -5.25 -11.37 16.68
C ALA A 29 -5.56 -11.32 18.19
N ARG A 30 -5.35 -12.42 18.92
CA ARG A 30 -5.53 -12.46 20.38
C ARG A 30 -4.30 -11.94 21.15
N THR A 31 -3.12 -11.90 20.52
CA THR A 31 -1.89 -11.41 21.13
C THR A 31 -1.78 -9.88 21.04
N HIS A 32 -1.09 -9.24 21.99
CA HIS A 32 -0.87 -7.78 21.95
C HIS A 32 -0.08 -7.36 20.69
N LEU A 33 0.93 -8.15 20.30
CA LEU A 33 1.72 -7.91 19.11
C LEU A 33 0.88 -8.07 17.82
N GLY A 34 0.08 -9.14 17.72
CA GLY A 34 -0.77 -9.38 16.56
C GLY A 34 -1.82 -8.30 16.36
N LYS A 35 -2.45 -7.80 17.44
CA LYS A 35 -3.38 -6.66 17.36
C LYS A 35 -2.70 -5.40 16.82
N GLY A 36 -1.49 -5.10 17.31
CA GLY A 36 -0.72 -3.95 16.85
C GLY A 36 -0.36 -4.05 15.36
N LEU A 37 0.12 -5.22 14.93
CA LEU A 37 0.46 -5.47 13.52
C LEU A 37 -0.76 -5.41 12.60
N ILE A 38 -1.88 -6.01 12.99
CA ILE A 38 -3.13 -5.95 12.23
C ILE A 38 -3.64 -4.50 12.13
N ALA A 39 -3.61 -3.75 13.22
CA ALA A 39 -4.02 -2.34 13.20
C ALA A 39 -3.15 -1.50 12.26
N ALA A 40 -1.82 -1.70 12.29
CA ALA A 40 -0.89 -1.04 11.38
C ALA A 40 -1.16 -1.41 9.91
N LEU A 41 -1.39 -2.70 9.62
CA LEU A 41 -1.71 -3.16 8.27
C LEU A 41 -3.06 -2.64 7.78
N CYS A 42 -4.09 -2.57 8.64
CA CYS A 42 -5.38 -1.96 8.30
C CYS A 42 -5.21 -0.48 7.91
N LEU A 43 -4.35 0.25 8.64
CA LEU A 43 -4.05 1.64 8.32
C LEU A 43 -3.31 1.76 6.98
N LEU A 44 -2.32 0.90 6.73
CA LEU A 44 -1.61 0.84 5.45
C LEU A 44 -2.53 0.47 4.29
N LEU A 45 -3.48 -0.44 4.50
CA LEU A 45 -4.50 -0.82 3.52
C LEU A 45 -5.38 0.39 3.18
N ALA A 46 -5.91 1.08 4.19
CA ALA A 46 -6.74 2.27 3.99
C ALA A 46 -5.97 3.36 3.22
N VAL A 47 -4.73 3.65 3.62
CA VAL A 47 -3.86 4.62 2.93
C VAL A 47 -3.63 4.20 1.48
N SER A 48 -3.36 2.93 1.20
CA SER A 48 -3.14 2.42 -0.16
C SER A 48 -4.37 2.61 -1.05
N ILE A 49 -5.58 2.36 -0.52
CA ILE A 49 -6.83 2.58 -1.24
C ILE A 49 -7.05 4.07 -1.51
N THR A 50 -6.87 4.93 -0.51
CA THR A 50 -7.00 6.39 -0.67
C THR A 50 -6.02 6.95 -1.69
N LEU A 51 -4.77 6.49 -1.68
CA LEU A 51 -3.74 6.92 -2.63
C LEU A 51 -4.02 6.40 -4.05
N THR A 52 -4.59 5.20 -4.18
CA THR A 52 -5.07 4.68 -5.48
C THR A 52 -6.14 5.60 -6.07
N ALA A 53 -7.17 5.92 -5.29
CA ALA A 53 -8.26 6.80 -5.72
C ALA A 53 -7.77 8.22 -6.04
N SER A 54 -6.88 8.76 -5.19
CA SER A 54 -6.28 10.10 -5.39
C SER A 54 -5.44 10.14 -6.66
N SER A 55 -4.64 9.10 -6.91
CA SER A 55 -3.81 9.00 -8.12
C SER A 55 -4.67 8.89 -9.39
N ALA A 56 -5.77 8.13 -9.34
CA ALA A 56 -6.72 8.06 -10.44
C ALA A 56 -7.40 9.41 -10.71
N TYR A 57 -7.80 10.11 -9.64
CA TYR A 57 -8.37 11.45 -9.74
C TYR A 57 -7.38 12.46 -10.35
N TRP A 58 -6.13 12.48 -9.88
CA TRP A 58 -5.11 13.37 -10.42
C TRP A 58 -4.76 13.03 -11.88
N ALA A 59 -4.74 11.75 -12.23
CA ALA A 59 -4.57 11.32 -13.62
C ALA A 59 -5.71 11.83 -14.51
N TYR A 60 -6.96 11.74 -14.04
CA TYR A 60 -8.15 12.22 -14.75
C TYR A 60 -8.14 13.75 -14.92
N MET A 61 -7.75 14.48 -13.87
CA MET A 61 -7.62 15.95 -13.90
C MET A 61 -6.42 16.44 -14.73
N GLY A 62 -5.63 15.53 -15.32
CA GLY A 62 -4.52 15.89 -16.20
C GLY A 62 -3.29 16.44 -15.45
N TYR A 63 -3.13 16.15 -14.15
CA TYR A 63 -1.94 16.59 -13.42
C TYR A 63 -0.65 16.03 -14.04
N GLY A 64 0.33 16.91 -14.15
CA GLY A 64 1.59 16.66 -14.83
C GLY A 64 2.57 15.76 -14.06
N PRO A 65 3.74 15.49 -14.65
CA PRO A 65 4.77 14.61 -14.09
C PRO A 65 5.35 15.10 -12.76
N SER A 66 5.26 16.41 -12.46
CA SER A 66 5.67 17.00 -11.19
C SER A 66 4.93 16.43 -9.98
N VAL A 67 3.69 15.96 -10.15
CA VAL A 67 2.92 15.27 -9.10
C VAL A 67 3.08 13.76 -9.21
N ALA A 68 3.14 13.22 -10.44
CA ALA A 68 3.21 11.78 -10.67
C ALA A 68 4.52 11.14 -10.20
N ALA A 69 5.67 11.80 -10.39
CA ALA A 69 6.97 11.27 -10.01
C ALA A 69 7.14 11.04 -8.49
N PRO A 70 6.83 12.02 -7.61
CA PRO A 70 6.89 11.78 -6.18
C PRO A 70 5.85 10.75 -5.71
N ALA A 71 4.65 10.73 -6.33
CA ALA A 71 3.64 9.71 -6.03
C ALA A 71 4.13 8.30 -6.39
N LEU A 72 4.79 8.13 -7.54
CA LEU A 72 5.37 6.86 -7.95
C LEU A 72 6.45 6.38 -6.97
N ALA A 73 7.33 7.29 -6.54
CA ALA A 73 8.37 6.98 -5.54
C ALA A 73 7.76 6.54 -4.20
N ALA A 74 6.73 7.25 -3.74
CA ALA A 74 5.99 6.89 -2.53
C ALA A 74 5.30 5.52 -2.67
N ALA A 75 4.71 5.22 -3.83
CA ALA A 75 4.09 3.92 -4.10
C ALA A 75 5.13 2.77 -4.07
N ALA A 76 6.31 2.99 -4.67
CA ALA A 76 7.39 2.01 -4.66
C ALA A 76 7.93 1.75 -3.24
N LEU A 77 8.15 2.80 -2.45
CA LEU A 77 8.61 2.67 -1.05
C LEU A 77 7.58 1.95 -0.18
N LEU A 78 6.29 2.25 -0.35
CA LEU A 78 5.22 1.62 0.39
C LEU A 78 5.16 0.12 0.07
N LEU A 79 5.21 -0.25 -1.22
CA LEU A 79 5.23 -1.65 -1.63
C LEU A 79 6.47 -2.39 -1.09
N ALA A 80 7.66 -1.77 -1.17
CA ALA A 80 8.89 -2.35 -0.64
C ALA A 80 8.84 -2.57 0.87
N SER A 81 8.20 -1.65 1.62
CA SER A 81 8.05 -1.77 3.07
C SER A 81 7.15 -2.93 3.46
N LEU A 82 6.03 -3.13 2.75
CA LEU A 82 5.13 -4.28 2.95
C LEU A 82 5.81 -5.59 2.58
N TRP A 83 6.55 -5.61 1.46
CA TRP A 83 7.31 -6.78 1.04
C TRP A 83 8.37 -7.20 2.09
N ARG A 84 9.06 -6.22 2.67
CA ARG A 84 10.04 -6.48 3.73
C ARG A 84 9.37 -6.98 5.01
N LEU A 85 8.23 -6.41 5.39
CA LEU A 85 7.44 -6.88 6.53
C LEU A 85 7.02 -8.34 6.34
N ARG A 86 6.49 -8.69 5.16
CA ARG A 86 6.12 -10.07 4.83
C ARG A 86 7.29 -11.03 5.00
N LYS A 87 8.46 -10.71 4.45
CA LYS A 87 9.67 -11.54 4.62
C LYS A 87 10.06 -11.75 6.07
N PHE A 88 9.83 -10.74 6.93
CA PHE A 88 10.10 -10.85 8.37
C PHE A 88 9.08 -11.75 9.09
N LEU A 89 7.84 -11.81 8.62
CA LEU A 89 6.82 -12.71 9.18
C LEU A 89 7.01 -14.16 8.73
N GLU A 90 7.67 -14.39 7.60
CA GLU A 90 7.99 -15.71 7.06
C GLU A 90 9.30 -16.32 7.63
N SER A 91 10.14 -15.54 8.33
CA SER A 91 11.42 -15.97 8.92
C SER A 91 11.31 -16.39 10.37
#